data_AF-A0A917ASP5-F1
#
_entry.id   AF-A0A917ASP5-F1
#
_cell.length_a   1.000
_cell.length_b   1.000
_cell.length_c   1.000
_cell.angle_alpha   90.00
_cell.angle_beta   90.00
_cell.angle_gamma   90.00
#
_symmetry.space_group_name_H-M   'P 1'
#
loop_
_entity.id
_entity.type
_entity.pdbx_description
1 polymer ?
#
loop_
_entity_poly.entity_id
_entity_poly.type
_entity_poly.pdbx_seq_one_letter_code
_entity_poly.pdbx_strand_id
1 'polypeptide(L)'
;MRGKLPMKGIAMSLVILLGIILMQVELATSLSSTEMLLGIIPVIIASFAYPLGNRKMMEVCSNRLDAYERVLGMTLASLPFWLLLSLYGLFTTGAPSQEQTIQALFVAISSGVIATILFFQATDMVKGNMLKLGAVEATQSMEVLFAVAGEVILLSAPIPTPLSWIGMFIIMIGMILHSYISHKEVRMKALHT
;
A
#
# COMPACT_ATOMS: atom_id res chain seq x y z
N MET A 1 24.77 2.06 11.79
CA MET A 1 23.96 2.06 13.04
C MET A 1 23.25 0.71 13.16
N ARG A 2 23.66 -0.18 14.09
CA ARG A 2 22.95 -1.44 14.37
C ARG A 2 21.94 -1.19 15.49
N GLY A 3 20.70 -0.90 15.12
CA GLY A 3 19.59 -0.82 16.08
C GLY A 3 19.20 -2.21 16.58
N LYS A 4 18.86 -2.35 17.86
CA LYS A 4 18.23 -3.58 18.38
C LYS A 4 16.90 -3.81 17.65
N LEU A 5 16.68 -5.03 17.15
CA LEU A 5 15.43 -5.42 16.51
C LEU A 5 14.26 -5.31 17.50
N PRO A 6 13.19 -4.56 17.17
CA PRO A 6 12.02 -4.44 18.02
C PRO A 6 11.19 -5.73 17.96
N MET A 7 11.53 -6.70 18.81
CA MET A 7 10.92 -8.05 18.81
C MET A 7 9.39 -8.03 18.93
N LYS A 8 8.84 -7.07 19.69
CA LYS A 8 7.39 -6.91 19.83
C LYS A 8 6.73 -6.40 18.54
N GLY A 9 7.41 -5.50 17.80
CA GLY A 9 6.97 -5.06 16.48
C GLY A 9 6.93 -6.23 15.50
N ILE A 10 8.01 -7.02 15.44
CA ILE A 10 8.10 -8.21 14.58
C ILE A 10 6.97 -9.21 14.87
N ALA A 11 6.67 -9.45 16.15
CA ALA A 11 5.57 -10.34 16.53
C ALA A 11 4.22 -9.85 15.97
N MET A 12 3.95 -8.54 16.00
CA MET A 12 2.73 -8.00 15.40
C MET A 12 2.75 -8.06 13.87
N SER A 13 3.91 -7.87 13.23
CA SER A 13 4.07 -8.08 11.79
C SER A 13 3.75 -9.51 11.36
N LEU A 14 4.07 -10.51 12.18
CA LEU A 14 3.69 -11.91 11.93
C LEU A 14 2.18 -12.13 12.05
N VAL A 15 1.49 -11.43 12.96
CA VAL A 15 0.03 -11.48 13.05
C VAL A 15 -0.61 -10.90 11.78
N ILE A 16 -0.10 -9.76 11.30
CA ILE A 16 -0.56 -9.16 10.03
C ILE A 16 -0.35 -10.15 8.88
N LEU A 17 0.84 -10.77 8.80
CA LEU A 17 1.16 -11.77 7.78
C LEU A 17 0.21 -12.97 7.83
N LEU A 18 -0.14 -13.45 9.01
CA LEU A 18 -1.12 -14.53 9.18
C LEU A 18 -2.49 -14.11 8.63
N GLY A 19 -2.94 -12.90 8.92
CA GLY A 19 -4.20 -12.38 8.38
C GLY A 19 -4.19 -12.29 6.85
N ILE A 20 -3.07 -11.86 6.24
CA ILE A 20 -2.88 -11.84 4.78
C ILE A 20 -2.95 -13.26 4.21
N ILE A 21 -2.27 -14.23 4.84
CA ILE A 21 -2.32 -15.63 4.40
C ILE A 21 -3.76 -16.12 4.42
N LEU A 22 -4.48 -15.95 5.54
CA LEU A 22 -5.87 -16.39 5.66
C LEU A 22 -6.77 -15.74 4.60
N MET A 23 -6.58 -14.45 4.32
CA MET A 23 -7.32 -13.74 3.29
C MET A 23 -7.07 -14.30 1.88
N GLN A 24 -5.86 -14.80 1.61
CA GLN A 24 -5.43 -15.26 0.29
C GLN A 24 -5.53 -16.79 0.08
N VAL A 25 -5.81 -17.60 1.11
CA VAL A 25 -5.84 -19.07 1.00
C VAL A 25 -6.80 -19.54 -0.09
N GLU A 26 -8.01 -18.98 -0.13
CA GLU A 26 -9.02 -19.40 -1.11
C GLU A 26 -8.58 -19.06 -2.54
N LEU A 27 -8.00 -17.87 -2.74
CA LEU A 27 -7.43 -17.49 -4.03
C LEU A 27 -6.28 -18.43 -4.44
N ALA A 28 -5.40 -18.80 -3.50
CA ALA A 28 -4.29 -19.70 -3.75
C ALA A 28 -4.72 -21.11 -4.19
N THR A 29 -5.90 -21.58 -3.76
CA THR A 29 -6.43 -22.87 -4.22
C THR A 29 -6.96 -22.86 -5.65
N SER A 30 -7.21 -21.67 -6.21
CA SER A 30 -7.72 -21.50 -7.57
C SER A 30 -6.65 -21.19 -8.63
N LEU A 31 -5.43 -20.86 -8.20
CA LEU A 31 -4.33 -20.44 -9.07
C LEU A 31 -3.31 -21.56 -9.28
N SER A 32 -2.70 -21.60 -10.47
CA SER A 32 -1.52 -22.43 -10.73
C SER A 32 -0.28 -21.89 -10.00
N SER A 33 0.71 -22.75 -9.80
CA SER A 33 2.00 -22.36 -9.17
C SER A 33 2.69 -21.21 -9.91
N THR A 34 2.55 -21.15 -11.24
CA THR A 34 3.15 -20.09 -12.08
C THR A 34 2.43 -18.76 -11.88
N GLU A 35 1.10 -18.75 -11.89
CA GLU A 35 0.30 -17.54 -11.62
C GLU A 35 0.58 -17.00 -10.21
N MET A 36 0.71 -17.90 -9.23
CA MET A 36 1.08 -17.53 -7.87
C MET A 36 2.46 -16.86 -7.81
N LEU A 37 3.48 -17.41 -8.50
CA LEU A 37 4.81 -16.80 -8.56
C LEU A 37 4.80 -15.44 -9.27
N LEU A 38 4.07 -15.32 -10.37
CA LEU A 38 3.90 -14.08 -11.11
C LEU A 38 3.14 -13.01 -10.32
N GLY A 39 2.32 -13.40 -9.33
CA GLY A 39 1.71 -12.47 -8.37
C GLY A 39 2.65 -12.08 -7.22
N ILE A 40 3.29 -13.06 -6.58
CA ILE A 40 4.08 -12.85 -5.36
C ILE A 40 5.38 -12.09 -5.64
N ILE A 41 6.12 -12.45 -6.70
CA ILE A 41 7.44 -11.88 -6.97
C ILE A 41 7.36 -10.36 -7.18
N PRO A 42 6.48 -9.82 -8.05
CA PRO A 42 6.33 -8.38 -8.20
C PRO A 42 5.92 -7.67 -6.90
N VAL A 43 5.04 -8.27 -6.09
CA VAL A 43 4.62 -7.71 -4.80
C VAL A 43 5.79 -7.60 -3.83
N ILE A 44 6.64 -8.63 -3.75
CA ILE A 44 7.87 -8.58 -2.94
C ILE A 44 8.76 -7.43 -3.42
N ILE A 45 9.02 -7.32 -4.72
CA ILE A 45 9.84 -6.24 -5.28
C ILE A 45 9.23 -4.86 -4.94
N ALA A 46 7.92 -4.71 -5.12
CA ALA A 46 7.20 -3.47 -4.83
C ALA A 46 7.28 -3.08 -3.34
N SER A 47 7.23 -4.05 -2.42
CA SER A 47 7.31 -3.80 -0.98
C SER A 47 8.63 -3.15 -0.54
N PHE A 48 9.72 -3.36 -1.29
CA PHE A 48 10.99 -2.67 -1.06
C PHE A 48 11.12 -1.40 -1.91
N ALA A 49 10.70 -1.45 -3.17
CA ALA A 49 10.82 -0.35 -4.11
C ALA A 49 10.01 0.88 -3.67
N TYR A 50 8.79 0.70 -3.15
CA TYR A 50 7.92 1.81 -2.75
C TYR A 50 8.47 2.59 -1.55
N PRO A 51 8.79 1.99 -0.38
CA PRO A 51 9.34 2.74 0.75
C PRO A 51 10.71 3.36 0.44
N LEU A 52 11.54 2.66 -0.33
CA LEU A 52 12.85 3.17 -0.75
C LEU A 52 12.69 4.38 -1.68
N GLY A 53 11.82 4.28 -2.68
CA GLY A 53 11.51 5.34 -3.63
C GLY A 53 10.94 6.57 -2.92
N ASN A 54 9.96 6.39 -2.04
CA ASN A 54 9.37 7.49 -1.28
C ASN A 54 10.42 8.21 -0.41
N ARG A 55 11.25 7.45 0.33
CA ARG A 55 12.34 8.04 1.14
C ARG A 55 13.37 8.77 0.28
N LYS A 56 13.77 8.18 -0.85
CA LYS A 56 14.76 8.80 -1.72
C LYS A 56 14.21 10.09 -2.35
N MET A 57 12.94 10.10 -2.72
CA MET A 57 12.26 11.29 -3.20
C MET A 57 12.19 12.38 -2.13
N MET A 58 11.86 12.06 -0.88
CA MET A 58 11.89 13.03 0.22
C MET A 58 13.30 13.62 0.44
N GLU A 59 14.35 12.80 0.34
CA GLU A 59 15.74 13.25 0.47
C GLU A 59 16.18 14.15 -0.70
N VAL A 60 16.01 13.67 -1.94
CA VAL A 60 16.49 14.35 -3.16
C VAL A 60 15.69 15.62 -3.44
N CYS A 61 14.37 15.59 -3.23
CA CYS A 61 13.49 16.73 -3.48
C CYS A 61 13.41 17.68 -2.28
N SER A 62 13.73 17.25 -1.05
CA SER A 62 13.82 18.07 0.18
C SER A 62 12.77 19.20 0.25
N ASN A 63 13.18 20.46 -0.01
CA ASN A 63 12.31 21.65 -0.05
C ASN A 63 12.21 22.28 -1.46
N ARG A 64 12.72 21.59 -2.49
CA ARG A 64 12.72 22.07 -3.88
C ARG A 64 11.42 21.80 -4.61
N LEU A 65 10.74 20.73 -4.23
CA LEU A 65 9.47 20.32 -4.82
C LEU A 65 8.48 19.96 -3.71
N ASP A 66 7.26 20.45 -3.81
CA ASP A 66 6.19 20.10 -2.88
C ASP A 66 5.60 18.70 -3.18
N ALA A 67 4.55 18.30 -2.46
CA ALA A 67 3.92 16.99 -2.69
C ALA A 67 3.30 16.86 -4.10
N TYR A 68 2.69 17.92 -4.63
CA TYR A 68 2.03 17.91 -5.93
C TYR A 68 3.05 17.75 -7.06
N GLU A 69 4.12 18.53 -7.01
CA GLU A 69 5.19 18.51 -8.00
C GLU A 69 5.92 17.16 -8.01
N ARG A 70 6.14 16.57 -6.83
CA ARG A 70 6.73 15.23 -6.72
C ARG A 70 5.81 14.17 -7.32
N VAL A 71 4.52 14.19 -6.99
CA VAL A 71 3.55 13.24 -7.55
C VAL A 71 3.52 13.37 -9.08
N LEU A 72 3.42 14.58 -9.61
CA LEU A 72 3.48 14.84 -11.05
C LEU A 72 4.77 14.30 -11.68
N GLY A 73 5.93 14.60 -11.08
CA GLY A 73 7.22 14.14 -11.57
C GLY A 73 7.34 12.62 -11.59
N MET A 74 6.86 11.94 -10.55
CA MET A 74 6.82 10.47 -10.48
C MET A 74 5.87 9.88 -11.53
N THR A 75 4.70 10.50 -11.75
CA THR A 75 3.76 10.08 -12.80
C THR A 75 4.42 10.21 -14.17
N LEU A 76 4.96 11.39 -14.52
CA LEU A 76 5.60 11.61 -15.81
C LEU A 76 6.79 10.67 -16.05
N ALA A 77 7.63 10.45 -15.03
CA ALA A 77 8.78 9.55 -15.14
C ALA A 77 8.38 8.08 -15.33
N SER A 78 7.20 7.67 -14.83
CA SER A 78 6.70 6.30 -14.98
C SER A 78 5.87 6.08 -16.25
N LEU A 79 5.40 7.15 -16.92
CA LEU A 79 4.61 7.05 -18.16
C LEU A 79 5.25 6.16 -19.24
N PRO A 80 6.57 6.22 -19.53
CA PRO A 80 7.17 5.36 -20.55
C PRO A 80 6.96 3.88 -20.27
N PHE A 81 7.10 3.46 -19.01
CA PHE A 81 6.86 2.07 -18.60
C PHE A 81 5.40 1.67 -18.81
N TRP A 82 4.45 2.52 -18.37
CA TRP A 82 3.03 2.24 -18.50
C TRP A 82 2.54 2.25 -19.96
N LEU A 83 3.09 3.11 -20.81
CA LEU A 83 2.78 3.13 -22.24
C LEU A 83 3.25 1.84 -22.92
N LEU A 84 4.46 1.37 -22.61
CA LEU A 84 4.96 0.09 -23.14
C LEU A 84 4.10 -1.08 -22.67
N LEU A 85 3.71 -1.11 -21.40
CA LEU A 85 2.83 -2.14 -20.86
C LEU A 85 1.43 -2.10 -21.47
N SER A 86 0.86 -0.90 -21.66
CA SER A 86 -0.43 -0.71 -22.33
C SER A 86 -0.38 -1.17 -23.78
N LEU A 87 0.71 -0.91 -24.49
CA LEU A 87 0.90 -1.35 -25.87
C LEU A 87 0.99 -2.88 -25.95
N TYR A 88 1.76 -3.49 -25.04
CA TYR A 88 1.83 -4.94 -24.91
C TYR A 88 0.46 -5.57 -24.61
N GLY A 89 -0.31 -4.98 -23.68
CA GLY A 89 -1.67 -5.39 -23.38
C GLY A 89 -2.59 -5.30 -24.60
N LEU A 90 -2.52 -4.20 -25.34
CA LEU A 90 -3.32 -4.02 -26.56
C LEU A 90 -3.07 -5.12 -27.59
N PHE A 91 -1.84 -5.58 -27.75
CA PHE A 91 -1.48 -6.66 -28.68
C PHE A 91 -1.75 -8.08 -28.17
N THR A 92 -1.91 -8.27 -26.85
CA THR A 92 -2.10 -9.60 -26.25
C THR A 92 -3.53 -9.89 -25.84
N THR A 93 -4.25 -8.90 -25.30
CA THR A 93 -5.62 -9.03 -24.79
C THR A 93 -6.63 -8.13 -25.51
N GLY A 94 -6.16 -7.18 -26.32
CA GLY A 94 -7.03 -6.24 -27.05
C GLY A 94 -7.36 -4.97 -26.25
N ALA A 95 -8.30 -4.18 -26.77
CA ALA A 95 -8.74 -2.96 -26.10
C ALA A 95 -9.65 -3.27 -24.90
N PRO A 96 -9.55 -2.52 -23.79
CA PRO A 96 -10.44 -2.70 -22.64
C PRO A 96 -11.89 -2.34 -23.02
N SER A 97 -12.85 -2.93 -22.31
CA SER A 97 -14.26 -2.57 -22.46
C SER A 97 -14.55 -1.14 -22.00
N GLN A 98 -15.69 -0.58 -22.42
CA GLN A 98 -16.13 0.74 -21.94
C GLN A 98 -16.30 0.76 -20.42
N GLU A 99 -16.88 -0.30 -19.85
CA GLU A 99 -17.08 -0.44 -18.41
C GLU A 99 -15.75 -0.42 -17.66
N GLN A 100 -14.78 -1.25 -18.07
CA GLN A 100 -13.44 -1.26 -17.46
C GLN A 100 -12.75 0.10 -17.55
N THR A 101 -12.93 0.81 -18.67
CA THR A 101 -12.34 2.14 -18.86
C THR A 101 -12.94 3.17 -17.89
N ILE A 102 -14.26 3.15 -17.71
CA ILE A 102 -14.97 4.05 -16.78
C ILE A 102 -14.58 3.73 -15.33
N GLN A 103 -14.53 2.44 -14.95
CA GLN A 103 -14.11 2.02 -13.62
C GLN A 103 -12.65 2.42 -13.34
N ALA A 104 -11.74 2.19 -14.30
CA ALA A 104 -10.34 2.61 -14.19
C ALA A 104 -10.21 4.14 -14.04
N LEU A 105 -11.03 4.93 -14.72
CA LEU A 105 -11.07 6.38 -14.56
C LEU A 105 -11.46 6.80 -13.14
N PHE A 106 -12.51 6.18 -12.57
CA PHE A 106 -12.91 6.46 -11.19
C PHE A 106 -11.80 6.13 -10.19
N VAL A 107 -11.14 4.99 -10.35
CA VAL A 107 -10.01 4.57 -9.51
C VAL A 107 -8.82 5.52 -9.67
N ALA A 108 -8.50 5.92 -10.90
CA ALA A 108 -7.39 6.83 -11.19
C ALA A 108 -7.59 8.21 -10.56
N ILE A 109 -8.80 8.77 -10.62
CA ILE A 109 -9.10 10.07 -10.00
C ILE A 109 -9.13 9.96 -8.47
N SER A 110 -9.84 8.96 -7.93
CA SER A 110 -10.03 8.83 -6.49
C SER A 110 -8.75 8.41 -5.75
N SER A 111 -8.19 7.25 -6.09
CA SER A 111 -7.00 6.71 -5.44
C SER A 111 -5.72 7.33 -6.02
N GLY A 112 -5.62 7.37 -7.36
CA GLY A 112 -4.40 7.81 -8.04
C GLY A 112 -4.08 9.29 -7.86
N VAL A 113 -5.08 10.18 -7.95
CA VAL A 113 -4.86 11.63 -7.81
C VAL A 113 -5.19 12.10 -6.40
N ILE A 114 -6.44 11.96 -5.95
CA ILE A 114 -6.89 12.58 -4.69
C ILE A 114 -6.20 11.94 -3.48
N ALA A 115 -6.34 10.62 -3.30
CA ALA A 115 -5.80 9.94 -2.12
C ALA A 115 -4.26 9.99 -2.07
N THR A 116 -3.61 9.76 -3.21
CA THR A 116 -2.14 9.81 -3.30
C THR A 116 -1.60 11.19 -2.94
N ILE A 117 -2.16 12.27 -3.48
CA ILE A 117 -1.70 13.63 -3.15
C ILE A 117 -1.92 13.93 -1.67
N LEU A 118 -3.10 13.61 -1.12
CA LEU A 118 -3.39 13.83 0.30
C LEU A 118 -2.42 13.05 1.21
N PHE A 119 -2.09 11.81 0.84
CA PHE A 119 -1.13 10.99 1.58
C PHE A 119 0.30 11.56 1.50
N PHE A 120 0.77 11.92 0.31
CA PHE A 120 2.10 12.53 0.14
C PHE A 120 2.20 13.89 0.82
N GLN A 121 1.12 14.68 0.82
CA GLN A 121 1.06 15.92 1.57
C GLN A 121 1.14 15.67 3.08
N ALA A 122 0.36 14.71 3.60
CA ALA A 122 0.37 14.37 5.02
C ALA A 122 1.75 13.87 5.49
N THR A 123 2.40 13.01 4.69
CA THR A 123 3.75 12.51 4.99
C THR A 123 4.79 13.62 4.93
N ASP A 124 4.70 14.56 3.99
CA ASP A 124 5.63 15.70 3.92
C ASP A 124 5.49 16.63 5.12
N MET A 125 4.26 16.90 5.57
CA MET A 125 3.98 17.73 6.75
C MET A 125 4.60 17.18 8.04
N VAL A 126 4.87 15.86 8.09
CA VAL A 126 5.38 15.17 9.28
C VAL A 126 6.76 14.53 9.08
N LYS A 127 7.43 14.81 7.95
CA LYS A 127 8.71 14.17 7.57
C LYS A 127 9.83 14.29 8.62
N GLY A 128 9.81 15.35 9.43
CA GLY A 128 10.75 15.56 10.53
C GLY A 128 10.46 14.77 11.82
N ASN A 129 9.36 14.02 11.87
CA ASN A 129 8.92 13.30 13.05
C ASN A 129 8.50 11.87 12.69
N MET A 130 9.42 10.91 12.89
CA MET A 130 9.20 9.49 12.58
C MET A 130 7.97 8.89 13.28
N LEU A 131 7.57 9.40 14.45
CA LEU A 131 6.36 8.93 15.13
C LEU A 131 5.09 9.38 14.40
N LYS A 132 5.04 10.64 13.97
CA LYS A 132 3.90 11.17 13.21
C LYS A 132 3.86 10.57 11.80
N LEU A 133 5.03 10.35 11.19
CA LEU A 133 5.13 9.66 9.91
C LEU A 133 4.57 8.25 9.98
N GLY A 134 4.96 7.47 11.00
CA GLY A 134 4.41 6.13 11.23
C GLY A 134 2.90 6.13 11.50
N ALA A 135 2.36 7.18 12.12
CA ALA A 135 0.91 7.31 12.32
C ALA A 135 0.16 7.59 11.00
N VAL A 136 0.72 8.41 10.10
CA VAL A 136 0.17 8.64 8.75
C VAL A 136 0.27 7.36 7.91
N GLU A 137 1.40 6.65 7.94
CA GLU A 137 1.53 5.36 7.25
C GLU A 137 0.54 4.32 7.81
N ALA A 138 0.28 4.33 9.11
CA ALA A 138 -0.70 3.44 9.72
C ALA A 138 -2.13 3.71 9.24
N THR A 139 -2.48 4.86 8.67
CA THR A 139 -3.84 5.06 8.11
C THR A 139 -4.07 4.23 6.85
N GLN A 140 -3.01 3.85 6.12
CA GLN A 140 -3.12 2.92 4.98
C GLN A 140 -3.70 1.57 5.40
N SER A 141 -3.58 1.20 6.68
CA SER A 141 -4.19 -0.02 7.20
C SER A 141 -5.70 -0.10 6.99
N MET A 142 -6.39 1.03 7.15
CA MET A 142 -7.85 1.13 6.99
C MET A 142 -8.27 1.08 5.52
N GLU A 143 -7.36 1.37 4.58
CA GLU A 143 -7.64 1.38 3.15
C GLU A 143 -8.21 0.05 2.68
N VAL A 144 -7.72 -1.07 3.21
CA VAL A 144 -8.20 -2.42 2.85
C VAL A 144 -9.72 -2.56 3.04
N LEU A 145 -10.25 -2.08 4.17
CA LEU A 145 -11.69 -2.16 4.45
C LEU A 145 -12.51 -1.24 3.55
N PHE A 146 -12.01 -0.03 3.29
CA PHE A 146 -12.68 0.94 2.42
C PHE A 146 -12.62 0.52 0.95
N ALA A 147 -11.52 -0.08 0.49
CA ALA A 147 -11.37 -0.62 -0.84
C ALA A 147 -12.38 -1.73 -1.08
N VAL A 148 -12.47 -2.71 -0.17
CA VAL A 148 -13.47 -3.79 -0.25
C VAL A 148 -14.89 -3.24 -0.23
N ALA A 149 -15.20 -2.30 0.67
CA ALA A 149 -16.52 -1.68 0.70
C ALA A 149 -16.84 -0.94 -0.60
N GLY A 150 -15.87 -0.20 -1.15
CA GLY A 150 -15.99 0.51 -2.41
C GLY A 150 -16.17 -0.42 -3.60
N GLU A 151 -15.41 -1.51 -3.67
CA GLU A 151 -15.52 -2.53 -4.72
C GLU A 151 -16.90 -3.20 -4.70
N VAL A 152 -17.41 -3.57 -3.51
CA VAL A 152 -18.73 -4.19 -3.38
C VAL A 152 -19.86 -3.21 -3.73
N ILE A 153 -19.79 -1.97 -3.24
CA ILE A 153 -20.88 -0.99 -3.39
C ILE A 153 -20.85 -0.30 -4.77
N LEU A 154 -19.66 0.10 -5.25
CA LEU A 154 -19.50 0.92 -6.45
C LEU A 154 -19.18 0.10 -7.70
N LEU A 155 -18.45 -1.01 -7.54
CA LEU A 155 -18.02 -1.85 -8.67
C LEU A 155 -18.82 -3.18 -8.75
N SER A 156 -19.80 -3.38 -7.87
CA SER A 156 -20.62 -4.60 -7.80
C SER A 156 -19.79 -5.88 -7.67
N ALA A 157 -18.64 -5.79 -7.00
CA ALA A 157 -17.78 -6.95 -6.73
C ALA A 157 -18.48 -7.97 -5.81
N PRO A 158 -18.16 -9.27 -5.92
CA PRO A 158 -18.70 -10.27 -5.01
C PRO A 158 -18.27 -10.00 -3.57
N ILE A 159 -19.18 -10.26 -2.62
CA ILE A 159 -18.89 -10.09 -1.20
C ILE A 159 -17.77 -11.07 -0.81
N PRO A 160 -16.74 -10.63 -0.06
CA PRO A 160 -15.68 -11.50 0.40
C PRO A 160 -16.21 -12.65 1.25
N THR A 161 -15.52 -13.78 1.20
CA THR A 161 -15.88 -14.96 1.99
C THR A 161 -15.67 -14.71 3.48
N PRO A 162 -16.31 -15.51 4.36
CA PRO A 162 -16.10 -15.40 5.80
C PRO A 162 -14.62 -15.53 6.21
N LEU A 163 -13.83 -16.33 5.49
CA LEU A 163 -12.40 -16.48 5.76
C LEU A 163 -11.63 -15.20 5.39
N SER A 164 -11.92 -14.59 4.25
CA SER A 164 -11.35 -13.29 3.88
C SER A 164 -11.70 -12.20 4.89
N TRP A 165 -12.94 -12.18 5.42
CA TRP A 165 -13.32 -11.28 6.50
C TRP A 165 -12.50 -11.48 7.77
N ILE A 166 -12.32 -12.73 8.21
CA ILE A 166 -11.46 -13.04 9.37
C ILE A 166 -10.02 -12.56 9.13
N GLY A 167 -9.47 -12.82 7.94
CA GLY A 167 -8.15 -12.35 7.53
C GLY A 167 -8.03 -10.83 7.63
N MET A 168 -8.99 -10.09 7.07
CA MET A 168 -9.05 -8.63 7.16
C MET A 168 -9.12 -8.13 8.61
N PHE A 169 -9.94 -8.72 9.47
CA PHE A 169 -9.99 -8.33 10.89
C PHE A 169 -8.66 -8.59 11.62
N ILE A 170 -7.99 -9.70 11.34
CA ILE A 170 -6.67 -10.01 11.91
C ILE A 170 -5.63 -8.98 11.44
N ILE A 171 -5.63 -8.64 10.15
CA ILE A 171 -4.78 -7.60 9.57
C ILE A 171 -4.99 -6.27 10.30
N MET A 172 -6.25 -5.86 10.49
CA MET A 172 -6.62 -4.62 11.17
C MET A 172 -6.13 -4.58 12.62
N ILE A 173 -6.42 -5.63 13.40
CA ILE A 173 -5.99 -5.74 14.79
C ILE A 173 -4.46 -5.74 14.88
N GLY A 174 -3.80 -6.48 14.00
CA GLY A 174 -2.34 -6.55 13.91
C GLY A 174 -1.71 -5.20 13.66
N MET A 175 -2.23 -4.41 12.72
CA MET A 175 -1.74 -3.07 12.42
C MET A 175 -2.00 -2.07 13.55
N ILE A 176 -3.17 -2.12 14.19
CA ILE A 176 -3.49 -1.31 15.36
C ILE A 176 -2.50 -1.59 16.50
N LEU A 177 -2.29 -2.87 16.85
CA LEU A 177 -1.36 -3.28 17.89
C LEU A 177 0.10 -2.93 17.55
N HIS A 178 0.50 -3.13 16.29
CA HIS A 178 1.83 -2.77 15.79
C HIS A 178 2.08 -1.27 15.96
N SER A 179 1.11 -0.43 15.62
CA SER A 179 1.17 1.01 15.81
C SER A 179 1.31 1.38 17.28
N TYR A 180 0.44 0.86 18.17
CA TYR A 180 0.50 1.14 19.61
C TYR A 180 1.84 0.76 20.26
N ILE A 181 2.37 -0.42 19.94
CA ILE A 181 3.65 -0.91 20.48
C ILE A 181 4.80 -0.05 19.98
N SER A 182 4.82 0.27 18.68
CA SER A 182 5.85 1.13 18.08
C SER A 182 5.83 2.54 18.68
N HIS A 183 4.65 3.11 18.93
CA HIS A 183 4.50 4.40 19.62
C HIS A 183 5.03 4.36 21.06
N LYS A 184 4.77 3.27 21.80
CA LYS A 184 5.25 3.12 23.19
C LYS A 184 6.77 2.98 23.26
N GLU A 185 7.39 2.23 22.36
CA GLU A 185 8.85 2.04 22.34
C GLU A 185 9.61 3.33 22.00
N VAL A 186 9.11 4.14 21.07
CA VAL A 186 9.77 5.42 20.73
C VAL A 186 9.54 6.45 21.85
N ARG A 187 8.36 6.52 22.45
CA ARG A 187 8.09 7.43 23.59
C ARG A 187 8.98 7.11 24.79
N MET A 188 9.17 5.83 25.10
CA MET A 188 10.09 5.39 26.16
C MET A 188 11.53 5.80 25.88
N LYS A 189 12.01 5.69 24.63
CA LYS A 189 13.36 6.16 24.26
C LYS A 189 13.51 7.67 24.40
N ALA A 190 12.52 8.45 24.00
CA ALA A 190 12.53 9.91 24.10
C ALA A 190 12.48 10.44 25.55
N LEU A 191 11.93 9.66 26.49
CA LEU A 191 11.91 9.98 27.93
C LEU A 191 13.24 9.65 28.64
N HIS A 192 14.14 8.91 27.99
CA HIS A 192 15.44 8.49 28.51
C HIS A 192 16.64 9.16 27.80
N THR A 193 16.37 10.17 26.98
CA THR A 193 17.34 11.06 26.32
C THR A 193 17.05 12.50 26.71
#